data_AF-A0A6B3H056-F1
#
_entry.id   AF-A0A6B3H056-F1
#
_cell.length_a   1.000
_cell.length_b   1.000
_cell.length_c   1.000
_cell.angle_alpha   90.00
_cell.angle_beta   90.00
_cell.angle_gamma   90.00
#
_symmetry.space_group_name_H-M   'P 1'
#
loop_
_entity.id
_entity.type
_entity.pdbx_description
1 polymer ?
#
loop_
_entity_poly.entity_id
_entity_poly.type
_entity_poly.pdbx_seq_one_letter_code
_entity_poly.pdbx_strand_id
1 'polypeptide(L)' 'RGWLLAPTAEADEVYDPYGAPITFFRSIGDEINQALDPVVTALTGVRAPS' A
#
# COMPACT_ATOMS: atom_id res chain seq x y z
N ARG A 1 0.40 8.26 -13.42
CA ARG A 1 -0.44 7.60 -12.41
C ARG A 1 0.34 6.35 -12.02
N GLY A 2 0.81 6.28 -10.77
CA GLY A 2 1.64 5.18 -10.22
C GLY A 2 3.04 5.02 -10.83
N TRP A 3 3.99 4.52 -10.02
CA TRP A 3 5.24 3.91 -10.51
C TRP A 3 4.99 2.47 -11.00
N LEU A 4 3.88 1.89 -10.55
CA LEU A 4 3.34 0.60 -10.94
C LEU A 4 1.86 0.79 -11.29
N LEU A 5 1.39 0.06 -12.30
CA LEU A 5 -0.01 0.04 -12.68
C LEU A 5 -0.78 -0.85 -11.71
N ALA A 6 -1.77 -0.27 -11.03
CA ALA A 6 -2.73 -1.03 -10.24
C ALA A 6 -3.60 -1.90 -11.17
N PRO A 7 -4.07 -3.07 -10.71
CA PRO A 7 -4.94 -3.96 -11.50
C PRO A 7 -6.29 -3.31 -11.87
N THR A 8 -6.80 -2.43 -11.02
CA THR A 8 -8.01 -1.62 -11.24
C THR A 8 -7.81 -0.22 -10.69
N ALA A 9 -8.71 0.72 -11.02
CA ALA A 9 -8.63 2.09 -10.52
C ALA A 9 -8.84 2.16 -9.00
N GLU A 10 -9.74 1.33 -8.47
CA GLU A 10 -10.06 1.25 -7.04
C GLU A 10 -8.89 0.68 -6.22
N ALA A 11 -8.05 -0.15 -6.85
CA ALA A 11 -6.86 -0.72 -6.22
C ALA A 11 -5.66 0.26 -6.14
N ASP A 12 -5.78 1.47 -6.70
CA ASP A 12 -4.77 2.54 -6.60
C ASP A 12 -5.03 3.46 -5.39
N GLU A 13 -6.10 3.20 -4.62
CA GLU A 13 -6.54 4.01 -3.49
C GLU A 13 -6.67 3.17 -2.22
N VAL A 14 -6.38 3.79 -1.08
CA VAL A 14 -6.65 3.24 0.26
C VAL A 14 -7.75 4.05 0.92
N TYR A 15 -8.57 3.39 1.75
CA TYR A 15 -9.62 4.08 2.48
C TYR A 15 -9.04 5.10 3.47
N ASP A 16 -9.65 6.29 3.54
CA ASP A 16 -9.28 7.33 4.50
C ASP A 16 -9.64 6.87 5.92
N PRO A 17 -8.65 6.71 6.84
CA PRO A 17 -8.93 6.28 8.20
C PRO A 17 -9.42 7.40 9.11
N TYR A 18 -9.36 8.68 8.72
CA TYR A 18 -9.69 9.79 9.62
C TYR A 18 -11.14 9.77 10.11
N GLY A 19 -11.31 9.80 11.43
CA GLY A 19 -12.61 9.69 12.10
C GLY A 19 -13.01 8.26 12.50
N ALA A 20 -12.25 7.23 12.08
CA ALA A 20 -12.49 5.84 12.45
C ALA A 20 -11.77 5.43 13.75
N PRO A 21 -12.12 4.27 14.36
CA PRO A 21 -11.39 3.70 15.49
C PRO A 21 -9.92 3.39 15.15
N ILE A 22 -9.05 3.39 16.18
CA ILE A 22 -7.61 3.13 16.01
C ILE A 22 -7.30 1.77 15.35
N THR A 23 -8.19 0.79 15.48
CA THR A 23 -8.05 -0.52 14.82
C THR A 23 -8.16 -0.40 13.31
N PHE A 24 -8.98 0.53 12.80
CA PHE A 24 -9.11 0.78 11.36
C PHE A 24 -7.89 1.52 10.82
N PHE A 25 -7.35 2.48 11.57
CA PHE A 25 -6.06 3.10 11.24
C PHE A 25 -4.94 2.07 11.08
N ARG A 26 -4.89 1.10 12.00
CA ARG A 26 -3.90 0.02 11.94
C ARG A 26 -4.10 -0.87 10.71
N SER A 27 -5.34 -1.25 10.39
CA SER A 27 -5.58 -2.08 9.20
C SER A 27 -5.16 -1.39 7.90
N ILE A 28 -5.43 -0.08 7.76
CA ILE A 28 -4.96 0.69 6.60
C ILE A 28 -3.43 0.80 6.58
N GLY A 29 -2.80 0.96 7.74
CA GLY A 29 -1.34 0.96 7.85
C GLY A 29 -0.70 -0.37 7.43
N ASP A 30 -1.32 -1.50 7.81
CA ASP A 30 -0.87 -2.84 7.44
C ASP A 30 -1.01 -3.08 5.93
N GLU A 31 -2.15 -2.66 5.35
CA GLU A 31 -2.41 -2.72 3.90
C GLU A 31 -1.37 -1.92 3.09
N ILE A 32 -1.08 -0.69 3.51
CA ILE A 32 -0.04 0.15 2.88
C ILE A 32 1.32 -0.53 2.99
N ASN A 33 1.67 -1.07 4.16
CA ASN A 33 2.97 -1.74 4.36
C ASN A 33 3.16 -2.89 3.38
N GLN A 34 2.15 -3.75 3.24
CA GLN A 34 2.20 -4.89 2.34
C GLN A 34 2.29 -4.46 0.87
N ALA A 35 1.63 -3.35 0.50
CA ALA A 35 1.66 -2.82 -0.86
C ALA A 35 3.03 -2.18 -1.25
N LEU A 36 3.90 -1.88 -0.29
CA LEU A 36 5.19 -1.23 -0.56
C LEU A 36 6.26 -2.18 -1.12
N ASP A 37 6.16 -3.48 -0.88
CA ASP A 37 7.14 -4.48 -1.35
C ASP A 37 7.48 -4.38 -2.85
N PRO A 38 6.50 -4.35 -3.78
CA PRO A 38 6.79 -4.21 -5.20
C PRO A 38 7.35 -2.82 -5.54
N VAL A 39 6.97 -1.77 -4.79
CA VAL A 39 7.48 -0.40 -4.98
C VAL A 39 8.96 -0.33 -4.58
N VAL A 40 9.31 -0.86 -3.41
CA VAL A 40 10.69 -0.94 -2.93
C VAL A 40 11.54 -1.73 -3.91
N THR A 41 11.03 -2.88 -4.38
CA THR A 41 11.72 -3.70 -5.36
C THR A 41 11.95 -2.96 -6.67
N ALA A 42 10.94 -2.25 -7.19
CA ALA A 42 11.05 -1.47 -8.42
C ALA A 42 12.04 -0.30 -8.30
N LEU A 43 12.09 0.37 -7.15
CA LEU A 43 12.94 1.54 -6.92
C LEU A 43 14.39 1.21 -6.59
N THR A 44 14.63 0.08 -5.92
CA THR A 44 15.95 -0.26 -5.37
C THR A 44 16.60 -1.47 -6.01
N GLY A 45 15.84 -2.30 -6.72
CA GLY A 45 16.28 -3.60 -7.24
C GLY A 45 16.47 -4.68 -6.14
N VAL A 46 16.25 -4.35 -4.87
CA VAL A 46 16.33 -5.28 -3.74
C VAL A 46 14.96 -5.92 -3.53
N ARG A 47 14.89 -7.26 -3.48
CA ARG A 47 13.64 -7.96 -3.15
C ARG A 47 13.26 -7.67 -1.70
N ALA A 48 12.03 -7.22 -1.49
CA ALA A 48 11.47 -7.10 -0.15
C ALA A 48 11.39 -8.48 0.54
N PRO A 49 11.57 -8.55 1.87
CA PRO A 49 11.42 -9.78 2.63
C PRO A 49 9.95 -10.25 2.60
N SER A 50 9.74 -11.50 2.21
CA SER A 50 8.44 -12.18 2.17
C SER A 50 7.86 -12.48 3.54
#